data_AF-A0A0P6XZ10-F1
#
_entry.id   AF-A0A0P6XZ10-F1
#
_cell.length_a   1.000
_cell.length_b   1.000
_cell.length_c   1.000
_cell.angle_alpha   90.00
_cell.angle_beta   90.00
_cell.angle_gamma   90.00
#
_symmetry.space_group_name_H-M   'P 1'
#
loop_
_entity.id
_entity.type
_entity.pdbx_description
1 polymer ?
#
loop_
_entity_poly.entity_id
_entity_poly.type
_entity_poly.pdbx_seq_one_letter_code
_entity_poly.pdbx_strand_id
1 'polypeptide(L)' 'MPSIIIHIHNEDPVLCEVEDLPTPTDQIITVRNPRKRDGKDLTYIDARVTTVIWPISRINFIEVLPGEEEEQIISFVRE' A
#
# COMPACT_ATOMS: atom_id res chain seq x y z
N MET A 1 1.05 -11.29 -1.73
CA MET A 1 1.42 -9.87 -1.86
C MET A 1 0.76 -9.11 -0.72
N PRO A 2 1.53 -8.60 0.25
CA PRO A 2 0.99 -7.76 1.31
C PRO A 2 0.25 -6.55 0.73
N SER A 3 -0.92 -6.24 1.29
CA SER A 3 -1.62 -4.99 1.00
C SER A 3 -1.11 -3.91 1.94
N ILE A 4 -0.81 -2.74 1.39
CA ILE A 4 -0.29 -1.60 2.14
C ILE A 4 -1.04 -0.32 1.81
N ILE A 5 -1.03 0.63 2.74
CA ILE A 5 -1.46 2.00 2.49
C ILE A 5 -0.24 2.92 2.61
N ILE A 6 0.03 3.66 1.53
CA ILE A 6 1.14 4.62 1.48
C ILE A 6 0.61 6.04 1.68
N HIS A 7 1.20 6.76 2.62
CA HIS A 7 0.90 8.17 2.87
C HIS A 7 1.98 9.05 2.25
N ILE A 8 1.72 9.54 1.05
CA ILE A 8 2.65 10.39 0.30
C ILE A 8 2.49 11.85 0.76
N HIS A 9 3.58 12.59 0.84
CA HIS A 9 3.57 14.01 1.22
C HIS A 9 2.66 14.85 0.30
N ASN A 10 1.71 15.57 0.90
CA ASN A 10 0.70 16.40 0.23
C ASN A 10 -0.24 15.65 -0.73
N GLU A 11 -0.43 14.34 -0.55
CA GLU A 11 -1.33 13.54 -1.36
C GLU A 11 -2.28 12.70 -0.51
N ASP A 12 -3.39 12.28 -1.11
CA ASP A 12 -4.31 11.33 -0.49
C ASP A 12 -3.63 9.95 -0.33
N PRO A 13 -3.99 9.17 0.72
CA PRO A 13 -3.43 7.84 0.92
C PRO A 13 -3.74 6.87 -0.23
N VAL A 14 -2.74 6.09 -0.62
CA VAL A 14 -2.84 5.11 -1.71
C VAL A 14 -2.85 3.69 -1.15
N LEU A 15 -3.90 2.93 -1.45
CA LEU A 15 -3.96 1.49 -1.23
C LEU A 15 -3.31 0.77 -2.42
N CYS A 16 -2.41 -0.16 -2.14
CA CYS A 16 -1.69 -0.91 -3.17
C CYS A 16 -1.13 -2.23 -2.62
N GLU A 17 -0.57 -3.03 -3.51
CA GLU A 17 0.08 -4.31 -3.20
C GLU A 17 1.58 -4.22 -3.44
N VAL A 18 2.36 -4.93 -2.63
CA VAL A 18 3.80 -5.12 -2.83
C VAL A 18 4.15 -6.59 -2.92
N GLU A 19 5.22 -6.92 -3.63
CA GLU A 19 5.79 -8.26 -3.58
C GLU A 19 6.46 -8.48 -2.21
N ASP A 20 7.34 -7.54 -1.83
CA ASP A 20 8.07 -7.50 -0.56
C ASP A 20 7.95 -6.12 0.10
N LEU A 21 7.99 -6.09 1.44
CA LEU A 21 8.06 -4.83 2.19
C LEU A 21 9.45 -4.17 2.00
N PRO A 22 9.53 -2.83 1.95
CA PRO A 22 10.80 -2.14 1.78
C PRO A 22 11.72 -2.37 2.99
N THR A 23 13.01 -2.50 2.69
CA THR A 23 14.09 -2.56 3.67
C THR A 23 14.65 -1.17 3.96
N PRO A 24 15.42 -0.98 5.04
CA PRO A 24 16.00 0.33 5.37
C PRO A 24 16.95 0.93 4.32
N THR A 25 17.46 0.11 3.39
CA THR A 25 18.38 0.54 2.33
C THR A 25 17.70 0.89 1.01
N ASP A 26 16.41 0.59 0.88
CA ASP A 26 15.67 0.88 -0.34
C ASP A 26 15.43 2.38 -0.49
N GLN A 27 15.59 2.88 -1.72
CA GLN A 27 15.35 4.28 -2.06
C GLN A 27 13.99 4.50 -2.75
N ILE A 28 13.43 3.41 -3.26
CA ILE A 28 12.17 3.38 -4.00
C ILE A 28 11.30 2.23 -3.48
N ILE A 29 10.00 2.39 -3.63
CA ILE A 29 9.03 1.31 -3.44
C ILE A 29 8.30 1.08 -4.76
N THR A 30 8.23 -0.18 -5.18
CA THR A 30 7.48 -0.59 -6.36
C THR A 30 6.17 -1.21 -5.89
N VAL A 31 5.05 -0.66 -6.35
CA VAL A 31 3.72 -1.11 -5.94
C VAL A 31 2.88 -1.50 -7.14
N ARG A 32 1.90 -2.36 -6.90
CA ARG A 32 0.94 -2.82 -7.89
C ARG A 32 -0.48 -2.38 -7.54
N ASN A 33 -1.29 -2.19 -8.57
CA ASN A 33 -2.72 -1.86 -8.47
C ASN A 33 -3.02 -0.66 -7.54
N PRO A 34 -2.31 0.48 -7.68
CA PRO A 34 -2.48 1.61 -6.79
C PRO A 34 -3.83 2.30 -7.01
N ARG A 35 -4.56 2.51 -5.92
CA ARG A 35 -5.90 3.09 -5.94
C ARG A 35 -6.17 3.88 -4.66
N LYS A 36 -7.18 4.72 -4.67
CA LYS A 36 -7.70 5.34 -3.44
C LYS A 36 -8.27 4.26 -2.52
N ARG A 37 -8.36 4.56 -1.23
CA ARG A 37 -8.93 3.64 -0.23
C ARG A 37 -10.40 3.26 -0.51
N ASP A 38 -11.14 4.10 -1.23
CA ASP A 38 -12.52 3.82 -1.67
C ASP A 38 -12.58 2.97 -2.96
N GLY A 39 -11.44 2.52 -3.47
CA GLY A 39 -11.33 1.67 -4.66
C GLY A 39 -11.25 2.42 -5.99
N LYS A 40 -11.37 3.76 -6.00
CA LYS A 40 -11.29 4.55 -7.23
C LYS A 40 -9.84 4.75 -7.70
N ASP A 41 -9.69 5.05 -8.98
CA ASP A 41 -8.40 5.36 -9.58
C ASP A 41 -7.76 6.63 -9.01
N LEU A 42 -6.43 6.69 -9.08
CA LEU A 42 -5.65 7.87 -8.77
C LEU A 42 -5.72 8.84 -9.96
N THR A 43 -6.30 10.02 -9.76
CA THR A 43 -6.58 10.99 -10.83
C THR A 43 -5.33 11.56 -11.51
N TYR A 44 -4.16 11.40 -10.89
CA TYR A 44 -2.88 11.90 -11.38
C TYR A 44 -2.01 10.80 -12.04
N ILE A 45 -2.53 9.57 -12.17
CA ILE A 45 -1.87 8.46 -12.85
C ILE A 45 -2.69 8.04 -14.07
N ASP A 46 -2.02 7.60 -15.14
CA ASP A 46 -2.68 7.06 -16.33
C ASP A 46 -3.45 5.78 -15.96
N ALA A 47 -4.72 5.71 -16.37
CA ALA A 47 -5.64 4.63 -16.00
C ALA A 47 -5.19 3.22 -16.43
N ARG A 48 -4.19 3.08 -17.30
CA ARG A 48 -3.65 1.79 -17.74
C ARG A 48 -2.45 1.34 -16.92
N VAL A 49 -1.95 2.18 -16.01
CA VAL A 49 -0.78 1.87 -15.19
C VAL A 49 -1.18 0.94 -14.06
N THR A 50 -0.58 -0.25 -14.05
CA THR A 50 -0.77 -1.25 -13.00
C THR A 50 0.41 -1.30 -12.02
N THR A 51 1.52 -0.62 -12.32
CA THR A 51 2.74 -0.62 -11.50
C THR A 51 3.29 0.79 -11.39
N VAL A 52 3.55 1.24 -10.18
CA VAL A 52 4.09 2.57 -9.90
C VAL A 52 5.33 2.43 -9.02
N ILE A 53 6.31 3.28 -9.28
CA ILE A 53 7.54 3.37 -8.49
C ILE A 53 7.58 4.76 -7.86
N TRP A 54 7.60 4.82 -6.53
CA TRP A 54 7.73 6.07 -5.79
C TRP A 54 9.04 6.13 -5.00
N PRO A 55 9.66 7.31 -4.89
CA PRO A 55 10.78 7.51 -3.98
C PRO A 55 10.30 7.44 -2.53
N ILE A 56 10.99 6.64 -1.71
CA ILE A 56 10.66 6.48 -0.28
C ILE A 56 10.80 7.82 0.47
N SER A 57 11.70 8.70 0.01
CA SER A 57 11.89 10.04 0.57
C SER A 57 10.66 10.97 0.49
N ARG A 58 9.62 10.60 -0.28
CA ARG A 58 8.35 11.34 -0.36
C ARG A 58 7.23 10.73 0.49
N ILE A 59 7.48 9.59 1.13
CA ILE A 59 6.50 8.83 1.91
C ILE A 59 6.65 9.21 3.39
N ASN A 60 5.55 9.59 4.03
CA ASN A 60 5.53 9.90 5.46
C ASN A 60 5.60 8.62 6.30
N PHE A 61 4.76 7.64 5.97
CA PHE A 61 4.75 6.30 6.58
C PHE A 61 3.95 5.31 5.71
N ILE A 62 4.05 4.02 6.04
CA ILE A 62 3.38 2.91 5.36
C ILE A 62 2.61 2.11 6.40
N GLU A 63 1.32 1.87 6.15
CA GLU A 63 0.52 0.90 6.91
C GLU A 63 0.62 -0.47 6.23
N VAL A 64 0.90 -1.52 7.01
CA VAL A 64 0.83 -2.91 6.54
C VAL A 64 -0.49 -3.48 7.02
N LEU A 65 -1.35 -3.86 6.09
CA LEU A 65 -2.65 -4.44 6.43
C LEU A 65 -2.46 -5.92 6.80
N PRO A 66 -3.16 -6.42 7.83
CA PRO A 66 -3.12 -7.84 8.18
C PRO A 66 -3.61 -8.69 7.01
N GLY A 67 -3.04 -9.88 6.86
CA GLY A 67 -3.52 -10.84 5.86
C GLY A 67 -4.86 -11.44 6.26
N GLU A 68 -5.62 -11.95 5.28
CA GLU A 68 -6.93 -12.60 5.52
C GLU A 68 -6.86 -13.76 6.55
N GLU A 69 -5.69 -14.42 6.70
CA GLU A 69 -5.48 -15.48 7.69
C GLU A 69 -5.28 -14.93 9.13
N GLU A 70 -4.67 -13.76 9.30
CA GLU A 70 -4.46 -13.14 10.62
C GLU A 70 -5.77 -12.58 11.20
N GLU A 71 -6.68 -12.08 10.34
CA GLU A 71 -8.01 -11.62 10.78
C GLU A 71 -8.86 -12.75 11.36
N GLN A 72 -8.75 -13.97 10.81
CA GLN A 72 -9.50 -15.13 11.29
C GLN A 72 -9.11 -15.50 12.72
N ILE A 73 -7.82 -15.50 13.06
CA ILE A 73 -7.31 -15.88 14.39
C ILE A 73 -7.85 -14.96 15.49
N ILE A 74 -7.97 -13.65 15.24
CA ILE A 74 -8.47 -12.68 16.22
C ILE A 74 -9.96 -12.91 16.53
N SER A 75 -10.74 -13.40 15.56
CA SER A 75 -12.18 -13.63 15.73
C SER A 75 -12.52 -14.77 16.70
N PHE A 76 -11.61 -15.73 16.90
CA PHE A 76 -11.85 -16.92 17.73
C PHE A 76 -11.55 -16.71 19.23
N VAL A 77 -10.91 -15.61 19.64
CA VAL A 77 -10.47 -15.39 21.05
C VAL A 77 -11.40 -14.41 21.80
N ARG A 78 -12.63 -14.22 21.32
CA ARG A 78 -13.64 -13.41 22.01
C ARG A 78 -14.86 -14.25 22.39
N GLU A 79 -14.71 -15.07 23.42
CA GLU A 79 -15.80 -15.52 24.30
C GLU A 79 -15.25 -15.83 25.71
#